data_AF-A0A380P887-F1
#
_entry.id   AF-A0A380P887-F1
#
_cell.length_a   1.000
_cell.length_b   1.000
_cell.length_c   1.000
_cell.angle_alpha   90.00
_cell.angle_beta   90.00
_cell.angle_gamma   90.00
#
_symmetry.space_group_name_H-M   'P 1'
#
loop_
_entity.id
_entity.type
_entity.pdbx_description
1 polymer ?
#
loop_
_entity_poly.entity_id
_entity_poly.type
_entity_poly.pdbx_seq_one_letter_code
_entity_poly.pdbx_strand_id
1 'polypeptide(L)'
;MQTLITFILVFGVIVMVHEFGHFFFAKKAGVRVREFAIGMGPKLFQKQYNGTTYTLRILPVGGYVRMASRAEAEENPLQAGMTVTVGLTDQVVDQINLSDQVEIIGGRPFVVNDFDLVDDLYLEGYFEGDAIMTRLAVDHDATMIEPDGTAVLIAPRDTQFESAKLWQRALINFAGPMNNFC
;
A
#
# COMPACT_ATOMS: atom_id res chain seq x y z
N MET A 1 -20.05 -32.82 -6.35
CA MET A 1 -18.62 -32.45 -6.44
C MET A 1 -18.35 -31.47 -7.58
N GLN A 2 -18.73 -31.81 -8.83
CA GLN A 2 -18.52 -30.94 -10.00
C GLN A 2 -19.20 -29.56 -9.88
N THR A 3 -20.43 -29.51 -9.37
CA THR A 3 -21.19 -28.26 -9.15
C THR A 3 -20.55 -27.30 -8.15
N LEU A 4 -19.96 -27.82 -7.07
CA LEU A 4 -19.32 -27.00 -6.04
C LEU A 4 -18.03 -26.37 -6.57
N ILE A 5 -17.23 -27.14 -7.31
CA ILE A 5 -15.99 -26.65 -7.93
C ILE A 5 -16.30 -25.60 -8.99
N THR A 6 -17.30 -25.84 -9.85
CA THR A 6 -17.75 -24.86 -10.84
C THR A 6 -18.32 -23.60 -10.19
N PHE A 7 -19.08 -23.73 -9.10
CA PHE A 7 -19.60 -22.58 -8.36
C PHE A 7 -18.48 -21.71 -7.79
N ILE A 8 -17.47 -22.31 -7.15
CA ILE A 8 -16.32 -21.57 -6.61
C ILE A 8 -15.54 -20.87 -7.73
N LEU A 9 -15.36 -21.52 -8.88
CA LEU A 9 -14.68 -20.92 -10.02
C LEU A 9 -15.46 -19.73 -10.59
N VAL A 10 -16.76 -19.89 -10.86
CA VAL A 10 -17.59 -18.82 -11.42
C VAL A 10 -17.69 -17.66 -10.45
N PHE A 11 -17.94 -17.94 -9.16
CA PHE A 11 -18.00 -16.92 -8.12
C PHE A 11 -16.67 -16.19 -7.97
N GLY A 12 -15.55 -16.91 -7.98
CA GLY A 12 -14.21 -16.31 -7.93
C GLY A 12 -13.92 -15.38 -9.10
N VAL A 13 -14.32 -15.75 -10.32
CA VAL A 13 -14.18 -14.89 -11.50
C VAL A 13 -15.01 -13.62 -11.37
N ILE A 14 -16.27 -13.72 -10.94
CA ILE A 14 -17.15 -12.55 -10.76
C ILE A 14 -16.55 -11.58 -9.73
N VAL A 15 -16.12 -12.10 -8.58
CA VAL A 15 -15.48 -11.27 -7.55
C VAL A 15 -14.19 -10.65 -8.07
N MET A 16 -13.34 -11.40 -8.79
CA MET A 16 -12.11 -10.86 -9.36
C MET A 16 -12.41 -9.69 -10.32
N VAL A 17 -13.40 -9.84 -11.19
CA VAL A 17 -13.84 -8.80 -12.14
C VAL A 17 -14.44 -7.59 -11.40
N HIS A 18 -15.15 -7.82 -10.30
CA HIS A 18 -15.67 -6.76 -9.43
C HIS A 18 -14.56 -5.94 -8.77
N GLU A 19 -13.63 -6.59 -8.08
CA GLU A 19 -12.48 -5.93 -7.43
C GLU A 19 -11.58 -5.26 -8.46
N PHE A 20 -11.39 -5.87 -9.63
CA PHE A 20 -10.64 -5.27 -10.73
C PHE A 20 -11.27 -3.96 -11.21
N GLY A 21 -12.61 -3.85 -11.19
CA GLY A 21 -13.30 -2.59 -11.46
C GLY A 21 -12.87 -1.49 -10.50
N HIS A 22 -12.94 -1.75 -9.20
CA HIS A 22 -12.48 -0.80 -8.17
C HIS A 22 -11.02 -0.40 -8.38
N PHE A 23 -10.14 -1.38 -8.61
CA PHE A 23 -8.72 -1.16 -8.89
C PHE A 23 -8.49 -0.25 -10.11
N PHE A 24 -9.17 -0.54 -11.22
CA PHE A 24 -9.02 0.18 -12.48
C PHE A 24 -9.45 1.64 -12.35
N PHE A 25 -10.62 1.89 -11.76
CA PHE A 25 -11.11 3.26 -11.59
C PHE A 25 -10.29 4.05 -10.56
N ALA A 26 -9.79 3.40 -9.50
CA ALA A 26 -8.90 4.03 -8.53
C ALA A 26 -7.58 4.50 -9.18
N LYS A 27 -6.90 3.60 -9.91
CA LYS A 27 -5.67 3.95 -10.64
C LYS A 27 -5.90 5.06 -11.67
N LYS A 28 -7.03 5.02 -12.39
CA LYS A 28 -7.39 6.07 -13.35
C LYS A 28 -7.69 7.42 -12.68
N ALA A 29 -8.16 7.42 -11.44
CA ALA A 29 -8.41 8.63 -10.65
C ALA A 29 -7.13 9.20 -10.01
N GLY A 30 -5.97 8.55 -10.17
CA GLY A 30 -4.72 8.94 -9.50
C GLY A 30 -4.62 8.44 -8.06
N VAL A 31 -5.58 7.63 -7.60
CA VAL A 31 -5.58 7.08 -6.25
C VAL A 31 -4.61 5.89 -6.19
N ARG A 32 -3.69 5.92 -5.23
CA ARG A 32 -2.79 4.79 -4.99
C ARG A 32 -3.56 3.61 -4.42
N VAL A 33 -3.31 2.44 -4.99
CA VAL A 33 -3.78 1.17 -4.44
C VAL A 33 -2.58 0.52 -3.78
N ARG A 34 -2.63 0.32 -2.47
CA ARG A 34 -1.56 -0.28 -1.67
C ARG A 34 -1.58 -1.80 -1.79
N GLU A 35 -2.76 -2.40 -1.69
CA GLU A 35 -2.93 -3.85 -1.77
C GLU A 35 -4.12 -4.23 -2.67
N PHE A 36 -3.91 -5.20 -3.54
CA PHE A 36 -4.97 -5.89 -4.28
C PHE A 36 -4.95 -7.36 -3.87
N ALA A 37 -5.92 -7.76 -3.06
CA ALA A 37 -5.98 -9.10 -2.49
C ALA A 37 -7.09 -9.91 -3.16
N ILE A 38 -6.74 -11.12 -3.60
CA ILE A 38 -7.71 -12.12 -4.05
C ILE A 38 -7.83 -13.18 -2.97
N GLY A 39 -9.06 -13.40 -2.52
CA GLY A 39 -9.39 -14.35 -1.47
C GLY A 39 -9.29 -13.79 -0.06
N MET A 40 -9.43 -14.68 0.92
CA MET A 40 -9.41 -14.39 2.36
C MET A 40 -8.50 -15.35 3.13
N GLY A 41 -8.19 -14.99 4.37
CA GLY A 41 -7.33 -15.78 5.26
C GLY A 41 -5.83 -15.50 5.06
N PRO A 42 -4.95 -16.43 5.47
CA PRO A 42 -3.50 -16.22 5.40
C PRO A 42 -3.00 -16.03 3.96
N LYS A 43 -1.97 -15.18 3.82
CA LYS A 43 -1.29 -14.88 2.55
C LYS A 43 -0.51 -16.12 2.10
N LEU A 44 -0.77 -16.60 0.88
CA LEU A 44 0.01 -17.67 0.25
C LEU A 44 1.13 -17.11 -0.61
N PHE A 45 0.84 -16.03 -1.32
CA PHE A 45 1.77 -15.39 -2.22
C PHE A 45 1.57 -13.88 -2.20
N GLN A 46 2.67 -13.14 -2.27
CA GLN A 46 2.68 -11.68 -2.32
C GLN A 46 3.68 -11.25 -3.38
N LYS A 47 3.27 -10.34 -4.26
CA LYS A 47 4.15 -9.74 -5.25
C LYS A 47 3.83 -8.27 -5.41
N GLN A 48 4.84 -7.42 -5.25
CA GLN A 48 4.72 -6.01 -5.54
C GLN A 48 4.95 -5.76 -7.04
N TYR A 49 4.07 -4.99 -7.67
CA TYR A 49 4.21 -4.57 -9.05
C TYR A 49 3.57 -3.19 -9.27
N ASN A 50 4.29 -2.26 -9.91
CA ASN A 50 3.84 -0.88 -10.17
C ASN A 50 3.22 -0.19 -8.93
N GLY A 51 3.91 -0.29 -7.79
CA GLY A 51 3.49 0.34 -6.54
C GLY A 51 2.25 -0.26 -5.88
N THR A 52 1.77 -1.41 -6.37
CA THR A 52 0.63 -2.15 -5.80
C THR A 52 1.11 -3.52 -5.37
N THR A 53 0.70 -3.94 -4.18
CA THR A 53 1.00 -5.28 -3.70
C THR A 53 -0.15 -6.21 -3.99
N TYR A 54 0.11 -7.18 -4.86
CA TYR A 54 -0.84 -8.22 -5.22
C TYR A 54 -0.67 -9.39 -4.25
N THR A 55 -1.72 -9.71 -3.50
CA THR A 55 -1.72 -10.85 -2.57
C THR A 55 -2.73 -11.90 -3.00
N LEU A 56 -2.30 -13.16 -2.95
CA LEU A 56 -3.17 -14.32 -3.13
C LEU A 56 -3.30 -15.01 -1.77
N ARG A 57 -4.53 -15.19 -1.30
CA ARG A 57 -4.84 -15.80 -0.01
C ARG A 57 -5.46 -17.18 -0.19
N ILE A 58 -5.42 -17.99 0.86
CA ILE A 58 -5.77 -19.43 0.79
C ILE A 58 -7.23 -19.71 0.44
N LEU A 59 -8.16 -18.87 0.91
CA LEU A 59 -9.58 -19.04 0.62
C LEU A 59 -9.93 -18.26 -0.65
N PRO A 60 -10.40 -18.90 -1.74
CA PRO A 60 -10.76 -18.22 -2.98
C PRO A 60 -12.12 -17.47 -2.88
N VAL A 61 -12.52 -17.10 -1.67
CA VAL A 61 -13.79 -16.44 -1.37
C VAL A 61 -13.51 -14.97 -1.12
N GLY A 62 -14.11 -14.10 -1.94
CA GLY A 62 -13.94 -12.66 -1.79
C GLY A 62 -12.61 -12.14 -2.34
N GLY A 63 -12.37 -10.87 -2.06
CA GLY A 63 -11.18 -10.10 -2.39
C GLY A 63 -11.37 -8.70 -1.84
N TYR A 64 -10.32 -7.89 -1.87
CA TYR A 64 -10.44 -6.48 -1.53
C TYR A 64 -9.38 -5.64 -2.22
N VAL A 65 -9.72 -4.39 -2.48
CA VAL A 65 -8.79 -3.35 -2.96
C VAL A 65 -8.53 -2.35 -1.83
N ARG A 66 -7.33 -2.39 -1.27
CA ARG A 66 -6.89 -1.45 -0.23
C ARG A 66 -6.36 -0.17 -0.89
N MET A 67 -7.22 0.84 -0.93
CA MET A 67 -6.93 2.16 -1.50
C MET A 67 -6.35 3.07 -0.43
N ALA A 68 -5.32 3.83 -0.81
CA ALA A 68 -4.78 4.87 0.05
C ALA A 68 -5.91 5.83 0.45
N SER A 69 -6.07 6.04 1.75
CA SER A 69 -7.04 6.96 2.32
C SER A 69 -6.41 7.77 3.44
N ARG A 70 -7.05 8.87 3.81
CA ARG A 70 -6.60 9.69 4.94
C ARG A 70 -6.62 8.90 6.25
N ALA A 71 -7.69 8.12 6.48
CA ALA A 71 -7.82 7.30 7.69
C ALA A 71 -6.66 6.29 7.80
N GLU A 72 -6.31 5.62 6.70
CA GLU A 72 -5.15 4.71 6.68
C GLU A 72 -3.81 5.44 6.85
N ALA A 73 -3.68 6.66 6.33
CA ALA A 73 -2.47 7.45 6.51
C ALA A 73 -2.29 7.93 7.97
N GLU A 74 -3.39 8.13 8.69
CA GLU A 74 -3.38 8.42 10.13
C GLU A 74 -3.07 7.14 10.97
N GLU A 75 -3.43 5.95 10.48
CA GLU A 75 -3.08 4.65 11.06
C GLU A 75 -1.67 4.15 10.66
N ASN A 76 -0.76 5.06 10.28
CA ASN A 76 0.59 4.70 9.85
C ASN A 76 1.32 3.86 10.92
N PRO A 77 1.90 2.70 10.57
CA PRO A 77 2.64 1.89 11.54
C PRO A 77 3.92 2.56 12.05
N LEU A 78 4.43 3.58 11.35
CA LEU A 78 5.58 4.36 11.78
C LEU A 78 5.22 5.24 12.98
N GLN A 79 6.06 5.24 14.02
CA GLN A 79 5.90 6.07 15.21
C GLN A 79 7.22 6.76 15.55
N ALA A 80 7.13 7.94 16.15
CA ALA A 80 8.28 8.62 16.73
C ALA A 80 8.95 7.74 17.81
N GLY A 81 10.28 7.70 17.80
CA GLY A 81 11.11 6.85 18.64
C GLY A 81 11.41 5.46 18.06
N MET A 82 10.82 5.09 16.91
CA MET A 82 11.13 3.80 16.27
C MET A 82 12.46 3.85 15.52
N THR A 83 13.21 2.75 15.60
CA THR A 83 14.33 2.49 14.70
C THR A 83 13.80 1.79 13.47
N VAL A 84 14.03 2.38 12.29
CA VAL A 84 13.68 1.81 10.99
C VAL A 84 14.90 1.74 10.10
N THR A 85 14.87 0.88 9.09
CA THR A 85 15.94 0.87 8.08
C THR A 85 15.51 1.72 6.89
N VAL A 86 16.28 2.77 6.57
CA VAL A 86 16.01 3.63 5.41
C VAL A 86 16.93 3.31 4.24
N GLY A 87 16.35 3.16 3.05
CA GLY A 87 17.04 3.21 1.77
C GLY A 87 17.14 4.66 1.29
N LEU A 88 18.28 5.01 0.71
CA LEU A 88 18.57 6.36 0.25
C LEU A 88 19.15 6.33 -1.15
N THR A 89 18.58 7.14 -2.04
CA THR A 89 19.10 7.43 -3.36
C THR A 89 19.29 8.95 -3.46
N ASP A 90 20.52 9.40 -3.76
CA ASP A 90 20.86 10.83 -3.85
C ASP A 90 20.44 11.67 -2.63
N GLN A 91 20.60 11.11 -1.42
CA GLN A 91 20.21 11.72 -0.13
C GLN A 91 18.70 11.87 0.10
N VAL A 92 17.86 11.29 -0.76
CA VAL A 92 16.40 11.23 -0.61
C VAL A 92 16.00 9.82 -0.20
N VAL A 93 15.08 9.71 0.74
CA VAL A 93 14.57 8.41 1.23
C VAL A 93 13.63 7.83 0.20
N ASP A 94 14.02 6.72 -0.42
CA ASP A 94 13.22 5.98 -1.40
C ASP A 94 12.59 4.72 -0.81
N GLN A 95 13.11 4.22 0.32
CA GLN A 95 12.58 3.06 1.03
C GLN A 95 12.61 3.25 2.54
N ILE A 96 11.56 2.81 3.23
CA ILE A 96 11.44 2.81 4.68
C ILE A 96 11.01 1.41 5.10
N ASN A 97 11.84 0.71 5.88
CA ASN A 97 11.54 -0.64 6.33
C ASN A 97 11.32 -0.71 7.83
N LEU A 98 10.11 -1.15 8.18
CA LEU A 98 9.65 -1.38 9.55
C LEU A 98 9.63 -2.86 9.91
N SER A 99 10.03 -3.75 8.99
CA SER A 99 10.01 -5.20 9.17
C SER A 99 11.40 -5.74 9.42
N ASP A 100 11.51 -6.63 10.41
CA ASP A 100 12.71 -7.44 10.64
C ASP A 100 12.80 -8.65 9.68
N GLN A 101 11.77 -8.89 8.87
CA GLN A 101 11.69 -10.05 7.97
C GLN A 101 12.30 -9.80 6.60
N VAL A 102 12.52 -8.53 6.25
CA VAL A 102 13.01 -8.12 4.92
C VAL A 102 14.27 -7.30 5.14
N GLU A 103 15.34 -7.62 4.43
CA GLU A 103 16.56 -6.81 4.42
C GLU A 103 16.58 -5.92 3.16
N ILE A 104 16.90 -4.63 3.33
CA ILE A 104 17.14 -3.71 2.22
C ILE A 104 18.65 -3.66 1.96
N ILE A 105 19.05 -3.87 0.71
CA ILE A 105 20.46 -3.74 0.30
C ILE A 105 20.88 -2.28 0.43
N GLY A 106 21.90 -2.02 1.26
CA GLY A 106 22.41 -0.66 1.50
C GLY A 106 21.54 0.19 2.41
N GLY A 107 20.50 -0.40 3.04
CA GLY A 107 19.69 0.26 4.04
C GLY A 107 20.51 0.62 5.28
N ARG A 108 20.21 1.77 5.89
CA ARG A 108 20.87 2.24 7.11
C ARG A 108 19.86 2.36 8.26
N PRO A 109 20.17 1.89 9.47
CA PRO A 109 19.32 2.11 10.63
C PRO A 109 19.21 3.60 10.95
N PHE A 110 17.98 4.06 11.16
CA PHE A 110 17.62 5.44 11.42
C PHE A 110 16.56 5.49 12.52
N VAL A 111 16.84 6.27 13.56
CA VAL A 111 15.88 6.50 14.65
C VAL A 111 15.03 7.69 14.28
N VAL A 112 13.74 7.46 14.07
CA VAL A 112 12.77 8.49 13.69
C VAL A 112 12.39 9.28 14.93
N ASN A 113 12.53 10.60 14.88
CA ASN A 113 12.08 11.52 15.91
C ASN A 113 10.76 12.19 15.52
N ASP A 114 10.65 12.63 14.28
CA ASP A 114 9.44 13.23 13.71
C ASP A 114 9.33 12.88 12.22
N PHE A 115 8.14 12.93 11.66
CA PHE A 115 7.93 12.63 10.25
C PHE A 115 6.62 13.21 9.71
N ASP A 116 6.62 13.45 8.40
CA ASP A 116 5.40 13.67 7.64
C ASP A 116 5.53 12.96 6.30
N LEU A 117 4.70 11.95 6.07
CA LEU A 117 4.68 11.18 4.82
C LEU A 117 3.46 11.50 3.95
N VAL A 118 2.71 12.56 4.30
CA VAL A 118 1.46 12.93 3.65
C VAL A 118 1.55 14.30 2.98
N ASP A 119 2.00 15.32 3.71
CA ASP A 119 2.04 16.70 3.23
C ASP A 119 3.45 17.14 2.86
N ASP A 120 4.37 17.15 3.83
CA ASP A 120 5.71 17.71 3.65
C ASP A 120 6.78 16.70 3.20
N LEU A 121 6.48 15.39 3.23
CA LEU A 121 7.36 14.30 2.79
C LEU A 121 8.78 14.37 3.37
N TYR A 122 8.89 14.19 4.69
CA TYR A 122 10.17 14.14 5.39
C TYR A 122 10.22 13.08 6.49
N LEU A 123 11.44 12.66 6.81
CA LEU A 123 11.81 11.96 8.04
C LEU A 123 12.83 12.82 8.79
N GLU A 124 12.60 13.07 10.07
CA GLU A 124 13.56 13.73 10.95
C GLU A 124 14.00 12.75 12.03
N GLY A 125 15.30 12.74 12.32
CA GLY A 125 15.89 11.75 13.22
C GLY A 125 17.40 11.69 13.07
N TYR A 126 18.00 10.58 13.48
CA TYR A 126 19.45 10.39 13.40
C TYR A 126 19.79 8.95 13.00
N PHE A 127 20.92 8.79 12.32
CA PHE A 127 21.43 7.46 11.99
C PHE A 127 21.99 6.79 13.25
N GLU A 128 21.83 5.48 13.38
CA GLU A 128 22.39 4.77 14.53
C GLU A 128 23.92 4.89 14.55
N GLY A 129 24.48 5.38 15.67
CA GLY A 129 25.90 5.70 15.82
C GLY A 129 26.28 7.16 15.47
N ASP A 130 25.33 7.94 14.96
CA ASP A 130 25.46 9.39 14.77
C ASP A 130 24.49 10.13 15.71
N ALA A 131 24.97 11.15 16.42
CA ALA A 131 24.14 11.95 17.33
C ALA A 131 23.55 13.20 16.64
N ILE A 132 23.81 13.39 15.35
CA ILE A 132 23.38 14.56 14.59
C ILE A 132 21.96 14.34 14.07
N MET A 133 21.03 15.16 14.57
CA MET A 133 19.68 15.26 14.00
C MET A 133 19.76 15.74 12.56
N THR A 134 19.17 14.97 11.67
CA THR A 134 19.12 15.19 10.23
C THR A 134 17.67 15.08 9.77
N ARG A 135 17.26 16.03 8.93
CA ARG A 135 15.99 15.97 8.21
C ARG A 135 16.27 15.47 6.80
N LEU A 136 15.68 14.32 6.46
CA LEU A 136 15.76 13.67 5.16
C LEU A 136 14.48 13.94 4.40
N ALA A 137 14.60 14.37 3.15
CA ALA A 137 13.46 14.39 2.23
C ALA A 137 13.05 12.96 1.89
N VAL A 138 11.75 12.73 1.75
CA VAL A 138 11.19 11.44 1.34
C VAL A 138 10.67 11.56 -0.09
N ASP A 139 11.03 10.58 -0.91
CA ASP A 139 10.56 10.52 -2.29
C ASP A 139 9.02 10.36 -2.31
N HIS A 140 8.36 11.07 -3.21
CA HIS A 140 6.90 11.02 -3.36
C HIS A 140 6.38 9.60 -3.61
N ASP A 141 7.16 8.76 -4.30
CA ASP A 141 6.91 7.36 -4.59
C ASP A 141 7.76 6.41 -3.70
N ALA A 142 8.18 6.85 -2.51
CA ALA A 142 8.92 6.00 -1.59
C ALA A 142 8.13 4.73 -1.21
N THR A 143 8.84 3.62 -1.04
CA THR A 143 8.26 2.34 -0.64
C THR A 143 8.42 2.12 0.87
N MET A 144 7.31 1.92 1.58
CA MET A 144 7.27 1.49 2.96
C MET A 144 7.08 -0.03 3.05
N ILE A 145 7.95 -0.73 3.77
CA ILE A 145 7.78 -2.14 4.11
C ILE A 145 7.16 -2.20 5.50
N GLU A 146 5.89 -2.61 5.56
CA GLU A 146 5.13 -2.75 6.80
C GLU A 146 5.67 -3.90 7.66
N PRO A 147 5.39 -3.92 8.98
CA PRO A 147 5.91 -4.96 9.89
C PRO A 147 5.64 -6.40 9.44
N ASP A 148 4.54 -6.62 8.70
CA ASP A 148 4.16 -7.93 8.15
C ASP A 148 4.91 -8.32 6.86
N GLY A 149 5.90 -7.53 6.43
CA GLY A 149 6.70 -7.72 5.23
C GLY A 149 6.08 -7.14 3.96
N THR A 150 4.88 -6.55 4.03
CA THR A 150 4.20 -5.97 2.87
C THR A 150 4.85 -4.66 2.45
N ALA A 151 5.48 -4.67 1.28
CA ALA A 151 5.97 -3.46 0.64
C ALA A 151 4.80 -2.68 0.02
N VAL A 152 4.63 -1.41 0.32
CA VAL A 152 3.57 -0.54 -0.21
C VAL A 152 4.15 0.83 -0.50
N LEU A 153 3.62 1.56 -1.47
CA LEU A 153 3.99 2.96 -1.61
C LEU A 153 3.44 3.76 -0.42
N ILE A 154 4.18 4.81 -0.01
CA ILE A 154 3.62 5.85 0.86
C ILE A 154 2.40 6.49 0.18
N ALA A 155 1.61 7.27 0.90
CA ALA A 155 0.38 7.86 0.38
C ALA A 155 0.33 9.39 0.62
N PRO A 156 1.08 10.18 -0.18
CA PRO A 156 0.99 11.63 -0.19
C PRO A 156 -0.45 12.08 -0.47
N ARG A 157 -0.83 13.26 0.03
CA ARG A 157 -2.23 13.72 0.06
C ARG A 157 -2.94 13.66 -1.28
N ASP A 158 -2.26 14.01 -2.36
CA ASP A 158 -2.79 14.03 -3.73
C ASP A 158 -3.11 12.63 -4.27
N THR A 159 -2.52 11.58 -3.70
CA THR A 159 -2.73 10.18 -4.09
C THR A 159 -3.79 9.43 -3.28
N GLN A 160 -4.41 10.08 -2.30
CA GLN A 160 -5.42 9.48 -1.43
C GLN A 160 -6.82 9.52 -2.06
N PHE A 161 -7.70 8.60 -1.66
CA PHE A 161 -9.06 8.48 -2.17
C PHE A 161 -9.86 9.78 -2.02
N GLU A 162 -9.63 10.53 -0.95
CA GLU A 162 -10.30 11.78 -0.63
C GLU A 162 -9.90 12.95 -1.54
N SER A 163 -8.72 12.90 -2.16
CA SER A 163 -8.25 13.91 -3.11
C SER A 163 -8.97 13.82 -4.46
N ALA A 164 -9.47 12.62 -4.79
CA ALA A 164 -10.16 12.39 -6.06
C ALA A 164 -11.48 13.18 -6.13
N LYS A 165 -11.85 13.59 -7.36
CA LYS A 165 -13.09 14.35 -7.59
C LYS A 165 -14.30 13.53 -7.14
N LEU A 166 -15.36 14.20 -6.68
CA LEU A 166 -16.58 13.53 -6.20
C LEU A 166 -17.15 12.52 -7.21
N TRP A 167 -17.13 12.82 -8.50
CA TRP A 167 -17.59 11.89 -9.54
C TRP A 167 -16.65 10.68 -9.72
N GLN A 168 -15.34 10.85 -9.52
CA GLN A 168 -14.37 9.75 -9.56
C GLN A 168 -14.54 8.84 -8.35
N ARG A 169 -14.74 9.42 -7.17
CA ARG A 169 -15.04 8.69 -5.93
C ARG A 169 -16.36 7.92 -6.06
N ALA A 170 -17.38 8.55 -6.65
CA ALA A 170 -18.64 7.87 -6.96
C ALA A 170 -18.38 6.71 -7.93
N LEU A 171 -17.66 6.90 -9.03
CA LEU A 171 -17.33 5.81 -9.94
C LEU A 171 -16.54 4.70 -9.28
N ILE A 172 -15.59 5.00 -8.39
CA ILE A 172 -14.85 3.97 -7.65
C ILE A 172 -15.81 3.20 -6.75
N ASN A 173 -16.67 3.86 -5.99
CA ASN A 173 -17.63 3.19 -5.11
C ASN A 173 -18.72 2.40 -5.89
N PHE A 174 -19.09 2.87 -7.08
CA PHE A 174 -20.10 2.26 -7.95
C PHE A 174 -19.51 1.38 -9.08
N ALA A 175 -18.18 1.26 -9.18
CA ALA A 175 -17.50 0.45 -10.19
C ALA A 175 -17.88 -1.01 -10.10
N GLY A 176 -18.05 -1.51 -8.86
CA GLY A 176 -18.51 -2.84 -8.58
C GLY A 176 -19.89 -3.17 -9.18
N PRO A 177 -20.93 -2.35 -8.93
CA PRO A 177 -22.26 -2.49 -9.55
C PRO A 177 -22.30 -2.30 -11.08
N MET A 178 -21.50 -1.41 -11.66
CA MET A 178 -21.54 -1.09 -13.10
C MET A 178 -20.90 -2.19 -13.97
N ASN A 179 -20.03 -3.04 -13.40
CA ASN A 179 -19.41 -4.17 -14.11
C ASN A 179 -20.31 -5.42 -14.21
N ASN A 180 -21.55 -5.35 -13.72
CA ASN A 180 -22.60 -6.37 -13.87
C ASN A 180 -23.62 -6.05 -14.99
N PHE A 181 -23.50 -4.91 -15.69
CA PHE A 181 -24.50 -4.42 -16.66
C PHE A 181 -23.97 -4.17 -18.08
N CYS A 182 -22.83 -4.75 -18.45
CA CYS A 182 -22.37 -4.81 -19.84
C CYS A 182 -22.36 -6.26 -20.33
#